data_AF-A0A519DAC2-F1
#
_entry.id   AF-A0A519DAC2-F1
#
_cell.length_a   1.000
_cell.length_b   1.000
_cell.length_c   1.000
_cell.angle_alpha   90.00
_cell.angle_beta   90.00
_cell.angle_gamma   90.00
#
_symmetry.space_group_name_H-M   'P 1'
#
loop_
_entity.id
_entity.type
_entity.pdbx_description
1 polymer ?
#
loop_
_entity_poly.entity_id
_entity_poly.type
_entity_poly.pdbx_seq_one_letter_code
_entity_poly.pdbx_strand_id
1 'polypeptide(L)'
;MAIEYEDFLQQQFEIIMAYEGLGIEATLSCTPYDQGLELEGIGSWAESNAVCFSNSYTGLVTNRESGLSALATALTGWAPRWGLHLDENRIPNILVNVEAEMADLADWSVLGDWVGKQVQSDWDLPWGPMPYITGLPTWASFEMKKALAAAAANYGCPMLWAEGHTVTPPNVSGYQGELTFTESDLESRYQELAPNGEVDLIVIGCPQASLGEIRSTAAAVRTHMELGNRIPDNRLWIFTSGANHELAEADGTLDLLEEAGVLILKDTCPEVTPYNRKLFNHLLTNSLKAEHYLTSGLNRMPTSVANIETCVSSAFDPQLFTGPRPTLDSRAKEPHSSAKTTQTGECELSGKNLPSQSSWDVSGKALVTDVPITYLGYVNRDTGVIEEPGHPLDGVALEDTILIYPKGSGSTVAPFVLMGLIYTGKGPKAIVNRDVCPLTLPAASLLNVPYSYGFDIDPCLAVNNGDEVEMSLENGVVRLKVISRCD
;
A
#
# COMPACT_ATOMS: atom_id res chain seq x y z
N MET A 1 1.60 -20.97 -15.53
CA MET A 1 1.73 -19.49 -15.51
C MET A 1 1.62 -18.85 -16.90
N ALA A 2 2.28 -19.37 -17.95
CA ALA A 2 2.11 -18.88 -19.35
C ALA A 2 2.25 -17.35 -19.49
N ILE A 3 3.39 -16.84 -19.02
CA ILE A 3 3.74 -15.41 -19.02
C ILE A 3 3.89 -14.94 -20.47
N GLU A 4 3.13 -13.91 -20.86
CA GLU A 4 3.10 -13.39 -22.25
C GLU A 4 4.12 -12.27 -22.51
N TYR A 5 4.85 -11.81 -21.49
CA TYR A 5 5.82 -10.72 -21.62
C TYR A 5 7.20 -11.23 -22.08
N GLU A 6 7.64 -10.78 -23.25
CA GLU A 6 8.94 -11.14 -23.84
C GLU A 6 10.08 -10.70 -22.92
N ASP A 7 11.11 -11.54 -22.80
CA ASP A 7 12.30 -11.31 -21.96
C ASP A 7 12.04 -10.99 -20.48
N PHE A 8 10.82 -11.26 -19.96
CA PHE A 8 10.46 -10.98 -18.57
C PHE A 8 11.51 -11.46 -17.57
N LEU A 9 11.93 -12.72 -17.70
CA LEU A 9 12.91 -13.32 -16.81
C LEU A 9 14.29 -12.64 -16.92
N GLN A 10 14.73 -12.35 -18.15
CA GLN A 10 16.01 -11.69 -18.37
C GLN A 10 16.03 -10.31 -17.72
N GLN A 11 14.98 -9.51 -17.92
CA GLN A 11 14.88 -8.16 -17.35
C GLN A 11 14.83 -8.18 -15.82
N GLN A 12 14.16 -9.16 -15.21
CA GLN A 12 14.19 -9.33 -13.74
C GLN A 12 15.61 -9.64 -13.24
N PHE A 13 16.33 -10.55 -13.92
CA PHE A 13 17.72 -10.84 -13.55
C PHE A 13 18.66 -9.65 -13.73
N GLU A 14 18.46 -8.82 -14.75
CA GLU A 14 19.24 -7.59 -14.94
C GLU A 14 19.11 -6.65 -13.74
N ILE A 15 17.90 -6.50 -13.18
CA ILE A 15 17.67 -5.71 -11.96
C ILE A 15 18.38 -6.35 -10.78
N ILE A 16 18.21 -7.65 -10.56
CA ILE A 16 18.82 -8.37 -9.43
C ILE A 16 20.35 -8.23 -9.48
N MET A 17 20.98 -8.52 -10.62
CA MET A 17 22.42 -8.41 -10.80
C MET A 17 22.93 -6.97 -10.61
N ALA A 18 22.14 -5.96 -10.98
CA ALA A 18 22.50 -4.56 -10.75
C ALA A 18 22.52 -4.23 -9.24
N TYR A 19 21.53 -4.70 -8.47
CA TYR A 19 21.49 -4.54 -7.02
C TYR A 19 22.61 -5.32 -6.32
N GLU A 20 22.87 -6.57 -6.74
CA GLU A 20 24.00 -7.36 -6.23
C GLU A 20 25.35 -6.69 -6.54
N GLY A 21 25.48 -6.06 -7.71
CA GLY A 21 26.66 -5.26 -8.09
C GLY A 21 26.91 -4.05 -7.19
N LEU A 22 25.87 -3.55 -6.50
CA LEU A 22 25.98 -2.52 -5.46
C LEU A 22 26.32 -3.09 -4.07
N GLY A 23 26.41 -4.42 -3.94
CA GLY A 23 26.61 -5.11 -2.66
C GLY A 23 25.33 -5.33 -1.86
N ILE A 24 24.16 -5.19 -2.48
CA ILE A 24 22.86 -5.43 -1.83
C ILE A 24 22.58 -6.94 -1.85
N GLU A 25 22.21 -7.47 -0.68
CA GLU A 25 21.75 -8.85 -0.58
C GLU A 25 20.34 -8.99 -1.13
N ALA A 26 20.20 -9.75 -2.22
CA ALA A 26 18.92 -9.99 -2.88
C ALA A 26 18.08 -11.02 -2.10
N THR A 27 17.54 -10.62 -0.96
CA THR A 27 16.64 -11.47 -0.16
C THR A 27 15.25 -11.65 -0.78
N LEU A 28 14.90 -10.80 -1.76
CA LEU A 28 13.68 -10.85 -2.58
C LEU A 28 12.38 -11.04 -1.76
N SER A 29 12.36 -10.45 -0.55
CA SER A 29 11.28 -10.60 0.40
C SER A 29 10.54 -9.28 0.67
N CYS A 30 9.21 -9.33 0.63
CA CYS A 30 8.36 -8.23 1.10
C CYS A 30 8.05 -8.33 2.61
N THR A 31 8.55 -9.37 3.28
CA THR A 31 8.46 -9.60 4.73
C THR A 31 9.85 -9.75 5.35
N PRO A 32 10.73 -8.74 5.24
CA PRO A 32 12.11 -8.85 5.73
C PRO A 32 12.19 -9.08 7.25
N TYR A 33 11.18 -8.63 8.00
CA TYR A 33 11.05 -8.86 9.45
C TYR A 33 10.72 -10.30 9.83
N ASP A 34 10.36 -11.16 8.87
CA ASP A 34 10.04 -12.58 9.09
C ASP A 34 11.30 -13.45 9.25
N GLN A 35 12.49 -12.92 8.91
CA GLN A 35 13.76 -13.66 8.95
C GLN A 35 14.38 -13.76 10.35
N GLY A 36 13.64 -13.43 11.41
CA GLY A 36 14.14 -13.48 12.79
C GLY A 36 15.25 -12.46 13.09
N LEU A 37 15.32 -11.38 12.31
CA LEU A 37 16.27 -10.29 12.52
C LEU A 37 15.89 -9.48 13.77
N GLU A 38 16.85 -9.21 14.65
CA GLU A 38 16.70 -8.18 15.68
C GLU A 38 16.75 -6.81 15.00
N LEU A 39 15.56 -6.25 14.73
CA LEU A 39 15.41 -4.97 14.07
C LEU A 39 15.28 -3.86 15.12
N GLU A 40 16.36 -3.10 15.31
CA GLU A 40 16.41 -1.93 16.19
C GLU A 40 17.10 -0.72 15.52
N GLY A 41 16.77 0.49 15.96
CA GLY A 41 17.45 1.71 15.54
C GLY A 41 16.74 2.43 14.38
N ILE A 42 17.50 3.09 13.51
CA ILE A 42 16.96 3.89 12.39
C ILE A 42 17.10 3.09 11.09
N GLY A 43 15.98 2.85 10.41
CA GLY A 43 15.93 2.14 9.13
C GLY A 43 15.16 2.89 8.06
N SER A 44 15.23 2.39 6.82
CA SER A 44 14.43 2.87 5.69
C SER A 44 13.83 1.69 4.95
N TRP A 45 12.54 1.44 5.17
CA TRP A 45 11.80 0.39 4.46
C TRP A 45 10.98 0.97 3.31
N ALA A 46 11.22 0.43 2.12
CA ALA A 46 10.43 0.70 0.93
C ALA A 46 9.24 -0.25 0.78
N GLU A 47 8.85 -0.99 1.80
CA GLU A 47 7.67 -1.86 1.76
C GLU A 47 6.71 -1.45 2.88
N SER A 48 5.50 -1.05 2.49
CA SER A 48 4.47 -0.48 3.37
C SER A 48 4.13 -1.39 4.57
N ASN A 49 4.01 -2.70 4.36
CA ASN A 49 3.70 -3.61 5.45
C ASN A 49 4.89 -3.74 6.42
N ALA A 50 6.12 -3.74 5.91
CA ALA A 50 7.33 -3.78 6.71
C ALA A 50 7.53 -2.52 7.54
N VAL A 51 7.15 -1.35 7.01
CA VAL A 51 7.13 -0.08 7.75
C VAL A 51 6.20 -0.18 8.97
N CYS A 52 4.94 -0.56 8.74
CA CYS A 52 3.95 -0.65 9.81
C CYS A 52 4.35 -1.70 10.85
N PHE A 53 4.73 -2.90 10.41
CA PHE A 53 5.14 -3.98 11.29
C PHE A 53 6.37 -3.61 12.12
N SER A 54 7.40 -3.05 11.48
CA SER A 54 8.65 -2.68 12.18
C SER A 54 8.40 -1.61 13.23
N ASN A 55 7.68 -0.54 12.89
CA ASN A 55 7.40 0.53 13.84
C ASN A 55 6.56 0.05 15.03
N SER A 56 5.67 -0.94 14.85
CA SER A 56 4.74 -1.42 15.88
C SER A 56 5.30 -2.54 16.76
N TYR A 57 5.98 -3.52 16.17
CA TYR A 57 6.35 -4.78 16.82
C TYR A 57 7.86 -4.98 17.02
N THR A 58 8.69 -4.03 16.56
CA THR A 58 10.15 -4.10 16.69
C THR A 58 10.70 -2.79 17.28
N GLY A 59 12.01 -2.71 17.51
CA GLY A 59 12.68 -1.48 17.93
C GLY A 59 13.11 -0.58 16.77
N LEU A 60 12.79 -0.96 15.52
CA LEU A 60 13.19 -0.21 14.33
C LEU A 60 12.22 0.94 14.05
N VAL A 61 12.81 2.09 13.77
CA VAL A 61 12.13 3.36 13.50
C VAL A 61 12.37 3.70 12.03
N THR A 62 11.28 3.76 11.26
CA THR A 62 11.32 4.11 9.83
C THR A 62 10.15 5.00 9.46
N ASN A 63 10.36 5.90 8.50
CA ASN A 63 9.25 6.50 7.76
C ASN A 63 8.66 5.50 6.77
N ARG A 64 7.54 5.87 6.15
CA ARG A 64 7.03 5.21 4.94
C ARG A 64 7.88 5.61 3.74
N GLU A 65 9.09 5.06 3.67
CA GLU A 65 10.05 5.37 2.64
C GLU A 65 9.63 4.78 1.28
N SER A 66 10.12 5.38 0.20
CA SER A 66 9.96 4.86 -1.15
C SER A 66 11.13 3.97 -1.53
N GLY A 67 11.00 3.23 -2.64
CA GLY A 67 12.16 2.52 -3.20
C GLY A 67 13.34 3.44 -3.54
N LEU A 68 13.08 4.69 -3.94
CA LEU A 68 14.13 5.68 -4.23
C LEU A 68 14.85 6.14 -2.96
N SER A 69 14.11 6.50 -1.91
CA SER A 69 14.69 7.00 -0.66
C SER A 69 15.33 5.88 0.16
N ALA A 70 14.77 4.68 0.19
CA ALA A 70 15.40 3.53 0.83
C ALA A 70 16.73 3.14 0.14
N LEU A 71 16.76 3.15 -1.21
CA LEU A 71 18.00 2.93 -1.94
C LEU A 71 19.04 4.03 -1.67
N ALA A 72 18.61 5.30 -1.59
CA ALA A 72 19.49 6.40 -1.22
C ALA A 72 20.08 6.21 0.20
N THR A 73 19.26 5.77 1.17
CA THR A 73 19.73 5.41 2.52
C THR A 73 20.75 4.27 2.46
N ALA A 74 20.48 3.21 1.68
CA ALA A 74 21.39 2.07 1.55
C ALA A 74 22.75 2.48 0.95
N LEU A 75 22.76 3.37 -0.04
CA LEU A 75 23.97 3.85 -0.69
C LEU A 75 24.79 4.82 0.17
N THR A 76 24.12 5.66 0.95
CA THR A 76 24.78 6.72 1.72
C THR A 76 25.09 6.32 3.16
N GLY A 77 24.34 5.38 3.72
CA GLY A 77 24.33 5.05 5.15
C GLY A 77 23.58 6.10 6.00
N TRP A 78 22.86 7.04 5.40
CA TRP A 78 22.15 8.11 6.10
C TRP A 78 20.66 8.13 5.75
N ALA A 79 19.81 8.07 6.78
CA ALA A 79 18.38 8.36 6.64
C ALA A 79 18.10 9.82 7.04
N PRO A 80 17.26 10.56 6.31
CA PRO A 80 16.88 11.91 6.69
C PRO A 80 16.10 11.90 8.02
N ARG A 81 16.39 12.86 8.91
CA ARG A 81 15.72 12.96 10.22
C ARG A 81 14.42 13.78 10.11
N TRP A 82 13.29 13.11 9.93
CA TRP A 82 11.96 13.73 9.81
C TRP A 82 10.85 12.69 10.07
N GLY A 83 9.60 13.14 10.16
CA GLY A 83 8.44 12.25 10.29
C GLY A 83 8.53 11.36 11.52
N LEU A 84 8.31 10.06 11.34
CA LEU A 84 8.34 9.04 12.39
C LEU A 84 9.74 8.78 12.98
N HIS A 85 10.81 9.35 12.41
CA HIS A 85 12.12 9.38 13.08
C HIS A 85 12.16 10.36 14.26
N LEU A 86 11.12 11.17 14.45
CA LEU A 86 10.98 12.07 15.58
C LEU A 86 9.91 11.52 16.53
N ASP A 87 10.27 11.30 17.80
CA ASP A 87 9.36 10.73 18.80
C ASP A 87 8.08 11.54 19.00
N GLU A 88 8.17 12.87 18.85
CA GLU A 88 7.03 13.80 18.92
C GLU A 88 5.94 13.51 17.88
N ASN A 89 6.28 12.83 16.78
CA ASN A 89 5.31 12.44 15.74
C ASN A 89 4.73 11.03 15.96
N ARG A 90 5.25 10.25 16.92
CA ARG A 90 4.84 8.86 17.17
C ARG A 90 3.77 8.81 18.26
N ILE A 91 2.62 9.43 17.99
CA ILE A 91 1.48 9.51 18.91
C ILE A 91 0.22 8.89 18.28
N PRO A 92 -0.61 8.17 19.06
CA PRO A 92 -1.85 7.63 18.52
C PRO A 92 -2.83 8.76 18.21
N ASN A 93 -3.54 8.63 17.08
CA ASN A 93 -4.50 9.63 16.62
C ASN A 93 -5.92 9.09 16.48
N ILE A 94 -6.13 7.77 16.56
CA ILE A 94 -7.44 7.12 16.52
C ILE A 94 -7.51 6.10 17.66
N LEU A 95 -8.61 6.04 18.38
CA LEU A 95 -8.90 4.96 19.33
C LEU A 95 -9.82 3.94 18.66
N VAL A 96 -9.46 2.66 18.74
CA VAL A 96 -10.26 1.56 18.18
C VAL A 96 -10.55 0.55 19.28
N ASN A 97 -11.81 0.42 19.67
CA ASN A 97 -12.26 -0.61 20.60
C ASN A 97 -12.77 -1.84 19.84
N VAL A 98 -12.14 -2.99 20.03
CA VAL A 98 -12.54 -4.25 19.40
C VAL A 98 -13.46 -5.03 20.34
N GLU A 99 -14.65 -5.38 19.84
CA GLU A 99 -15.65 -6.21 20.54
C GLU A 99 -15.90 -7.55 19.83
N ALA A 100 -15.37 -7.74 18.62
CA ALA A 100 -15.41 -8.99 17.88
C ALA A 100 -14.45 -10.06 18.48
N GLU A 101 -14.70 -11.34 18.20
CA GLU A 101 -13.91 -12.45 18.76
C GLU A 101 -12.45 -12.49 18.26
N MET A 102 -12.22 -12.13 16.98
CA MET A 102 -10.90 -12.07 16.34
C MET A 102 -10.12 -13.41 16.39
N ALA A 103 -10.80 -14.51 16.08
CA ALA A 103 -10.28 -15.87 16.22
C ALA A 103 -9.34 -16.28 15.07
N ASP A 104 -9.60 -15.79 13.86
CA ASP A 104 -8.87 -16.16 12.65
C ASP A 104 -7.84 -15.09 12.24
N LEU A 105 -6.77 -15.52 11.57
CA LEU A 105 -5.78 -14.61 10.96
C LEU A 105 -6.43 -13.61 10.01
N ALA A 106 -7.42 -14.05 9.23
CA ALA A 106 -8.10 -13.20 8.26
C ALA A 106 -8.90 -12.08 8.96
N ASP A 107 -9.39 -12.28 10.18
CA ASP A 107 -10.11 -11.26 10.95
C ASP A 107 -9.19 -10.06 11.26
N TRP A 108 -7.94 -10.34 11.62
CA TRP A 108 -6.93 -9.30 11.87
C TRP A 108 -6.60 -8.53 10.59
N SER A 109 -6.60 -9.20 9.44
CA SER A 109 -6.49 -8.53 8.14
C SER A 109 -7.72 -7.66 7.84
N VAL A 110 -8.93 -8.12 8.17
CA VAL A 110 -10.16 -7.35 7.99
C VAL A 110 -10.18 -6.12 8.89
N LEU A 111 -9.76 -6.25 10.15
CA LEU A 111 -9.68 -5.12 11.08
C LEU A 111 -8.74 -4.03 10.57
N GLY A 112 -7.56 -4.39 10.07
CA GLY A 112 -6.60 -3.41 9.53
C GLY A 112 -7.16 -2.62 8.34
N ASP A 113 -7.85 -3.30 7.41
CA ASP A 113 -8.55 -2.65 6.30
C ASP A 113 -9.71 -1.78 6.78
N TRP A 114 -10.53 -2.30 7.70
CA TRP A 114 -11.71 -1.62 8.22
C TRP A 114 -11.36 -0.29 8.90
N VAL A 115 -10.32 -0.27 9.75
CA VAL A 115 -9.87 0.97 10.43
C VAL A 115 -9.50 2.04 9.41
N GLY A 116 -8.79 1.66 8.36
CA GLY A 116 -8.41 2.57 7.28
C GLY A 116 -9.61 3.13 6.50
N LYS A 117 -10.64 2.30 6.26
CA LYS A 117 -11.90 2.73 5.62
C LYS A 117 -12.71 3.70 6.46
N GLN A 118 -12.54 3.73 7.78
CA GLN A 118 -13.25 4.66 8.67
C GLN A 118 -12.62 6.06 8.71
N VAL A 119 -11.44 6.26 8.12
CA VAL A 119 -10.74 7.54 8.17
C VAL A 119 -11.54 8.61 7.44
N GLN A 120 -11.84 9.70 8.14
CA GLN A 120 -12.60 10.82 7.60
C GLN A 120 -11.67 11.89 7.03
N SER A 121 -12.14 12.61 6.00
CA SER A 121 -11.35 13.61 5.28
C SER A 121 -10.97 14.85 6.11
N ASP A 122 -11.73 15.13 7.17
CA ASP A 122 -11.53 16.24 8.09
C ASP A 122 -10.59 15.92 9.26
N TRP A 123 -10.15 14.66 9.41
CA TRP A 123 -9.20 14.27 10.44
C TRP A 123 -7.78 14.74 10.12
N ASP A 124 -7.11 15.36 11.10
CA ASP A 124 -5.72 15.81 10.95
C ASP A 124 -4.74 14.65 11.18
N LEU A 125 -4.33 14.02 10.09
CA LEU A 125 -3.47 12.83 10.05
C LEU A 125 -2.22 13.07 9.19
N PRO A 126 -1.29 13.95 9.61
CA PRO A 126 -0.16 14.39 8.78
C PRO A 126 0.77 13.22 8.40
N TRP A 127 0.86 12.21 9.27
CA TRP A 127 1.67 11.01 9.08
C TRP A 127 0.85 9.76 8.69
N GLY A 128 -0.46 9.89 8.52
CA GLY A 128 -1.38 8.78 8.29
C GLY A 128 -2.12 8.32 9.55
N PRO A 129 -3.09 7.40 9.42
CA PRO A 129 -3.79 6.83 10.56
C PRO A 129 -2.82 6.04 11.43
N MET A 130 -2.78 6.33 12.72
CA MET A 130 -1.94 5.64 13.71
C MET A 130 -2.83 5.23 14.89
N PRO A 131 -3.55 4.09 14.77
CA PRO A 131 -4.56 3.71 15.73
C PRO A 131 -3.95 3.12 17.00
N TYR A 132 -4.58 3.41 18.14
CA TYR A 132 -4.47 2.62 19.35
C TYR A 132 -5.65 1.66 19.45
N ILE A 133 -5.37 0.37 19.41
CA ILE A 133 -6.35 -0.72 19.32
C ILE A 133 -6.42 -1.43 20.68
N THR A 134 -7.62 -1.45 21.28
CA THR A 134 -7.93 -2.10 22.56
C THR A 134 -8.93 -3.24 22.35
N GLY A 135 -9.05 -4.14 23.33
CA GLY A 135 -10.05 -5.22 23.29
C GLY A 135 -9.68 -6.44 22.43
N LEU A 136 -8.46 -6.48 21.89
CA LEU A 136 -7.95 -7.67 21.17
C LEU A 136 -7.77 -8.88 22.12
N PRO A 137 -7.81 -10.11 21.59
CA PRO A 137 -7.49 -11.31 22.36
C PRO A 137 -6.14 -11.22 23.07
N THR A 138 -6.02 -11.83 24.25
CA THR A 138 -4.78 -11.79 25.05
C THR A 138 -3.61 -12.49 24.37
N TRP A 139 -3.88 -13.47 23.51
CA TRP A 139 -2.89 -14.15 22.68
C TRP A 139 -3.06 -13.75 21.22
N ALA A 140 -1.96 -13.49 20.53
CA ALA A 140 -1.94 -13.28 19.08
C ALA A 140 -0.67 -13.88 18.49
N SER A 141 -0.82 -14.60 17.37
CA SER A 141 0.31 -15.16 16.64
C SER A 141 1.12 -14.08 15.91
N PHE A 142 2.30 -14.45 15.40
CA PHE A 142 3.07 -13.58 14.53
C PHE A 142 2.28 -13.19 13.27
N GLU A 143 1.53 -14.14 12.72
CA GLU A 143 0.77 -14.01 11.49
C GLU A 143 -0.45 -13.10 11.64
N MET A 144 -1.11 -13.15 12.80
CA MET A 144 -2.18 -12.21 13.16
C MET A 144 -1.66 -10.77 13.20
N LYS A 145 -0.51 -10.55 13.85
CA LYS A 145 0.17 -9.24 13.91
C LYS A 145 0.60 -8.77 12.52
N LYS A 146 1.13 -9.69 11.71
CA LYS A 146 1.52 -9.44 10.32
C LYS A 146 0.32 -9.02 9.47
N ALA A 147 -0.80 -9.76 9.56
CA ALA A 147 -2.02 -9.51 8.81
C ALA A 147 -2.61 -8.12 9.12
N LEU A 148 -2.69 -7.76 10.41
CA LEU A 148 -3.17 -6.46 10.85
C LEU A 148 -2.31 -5.31 10.31
N ALA A 149 -0.99 -5.37 10.52
CA ALA A 149 -0.08 -4.34 10.04
C ALA A 149 -0.10 -4.21 8.51
N ALA A 150 -0.16 -5.33 7.79
CA ALA A 150 -0.18 -5.33 6.34
C ALA A 150 -1.43 -4.68 5.75
N ALA A 151 -2.60 -5.02 6.28
CA ALA A 151 -3.87 -4.46 5.83
C ALA A 151 -4.02 -2.99 6.21
N ALA A 152 -3.66 -2.61 7.44
CA ALA A 152 -3.65 -1.20 7.86
C ALA A 152 -2.75 -0.34 6.97
N ALA A 153 -1.61 -0.88 6.53
CA ALA A 153 -0.68 -0.18 5.65
C ALA A 153 -1.27 0.17 4.26
N ASN A 154 -2.35 -0.49 3.81
CA ASN A 154 -3.05 -0.12 2.56
C ASN A 154 -3.60 1.31 2.62
N TYR A 155 -4.06 1.73 3.79
CA TYR A 155 -4.58 3.08 4.05
C TYR A 155 -3.49 4.02 4.60
N GLY A 156 -2.23 3.63 4.43
CA GLY A 156 -1.09 4.44 4.80
C GLY A 156 -0.82 4.52 6.29
N CYS A 157 -1.28 3.55 7.08
CA CYS A 157 -0.88 3.40 8.48
C CYS A 157 0.63 3.11 8.58
N PRO A 158 1.46 4.03 9.11
CA PRO A 158 2.90 3.78 9.24
C PRO A 158 3.25 3.05 10.55
N MET A 159 2.33 3.03 11.51
CA MET A 159 2.50 2.51 12.86
C MET A 159 1.14 2.41 13.55
N LEU A 160 0.95 1.35 14.33
CA LEU A 160 -0.19 1.15 15.23
C LEU A 160 0.27 0.70 16.62
N TRP A 161 -0.61 0.84 17.61
CA TRP A 161 -0.46 0.24 18.93
C TRP A 161 -1.59 -0.77 19.15
N ALA A 162 -1.25 -1.98 19.58
CA ALA A 162 -2.20 -3.03 19.91
C ALA A 162 -2.02 -3.40 21.38
N GLU A 163 -3.04 -3.13 22.20
CA GLU A 163 -3.01 -3.36 23.65
C GLU A 163 -2.62 -4.82 23.96
N GLY A 164 -1.64 -5.00 24.86
CA GLY A 164 -1.10 -6.30 25.22
C GLY A 164 -0.12 -6.92 24.21
N HIS A 165 -0.02 -6.39 23.00
CA HIS A 165 0.82 -6.94 21.91
C HIS A 165 1.96 -6.03 21.47
N THR A 166 1.85 -4.72 21.70
CA THR A 166 2.89 -3.72 21.46
C THR A 166 3.28 -3.02 22.76
N VAL A 167 4.29 -2.15 22.70
CA VAL A 167 4.56 -1.19 23.77
C VAL A 167 3.34 -0.30 24.02
N THR A 168 3.16 0.17 25.26
CA THR A 168 2.08 1.11 25.60
C THR A 168 2.28 2.44 24.86
N PRO A 169 1.25 3.00 24.22
CA PRO A 169 1.37 4.28 23.52
C PRO A 169 1.62 5.44 24.49
N PRO A 170 2.17 6.57 24.00
CA PRO A 170 2.17 7.82 24.74
C PRO A 170 0.73 8.27 25.06
N ASN A 171 0.55 8.91 26.23
CA ASN A 171 -0.74 9.52 26.58
C ASN A 171 -1.02 10.72 25.67
N VAL A 172 -2.25 10.80 25.16
CA VAL A 172 -2.74 11.91 24.35
C VAL A 172 -3.93 12.59 25.03
N SER A 173 -4.14 13.87 24.75
CA SER A 173 -5.28 14.63 25.31
C SER A 173 -6.62 14.29 24.64
N GLY A 174 -6.58 13.69 23.45
CA GLY A 174 -7.75 13.28 22.67
C GLY A 174 -7.33 12.64 21.35
N TYR A 175 -8.26 11.92 20.74
CA TYR A 175 -8.11 11.30 19.42
C TYR A 175 -8.86 12.12 18.36
N GLN A 176 -8.47 12.00 17.10
CA GLN A 176 -9.23 12.52 15.96
C GLN A 176 -10.54 11.75 15.76
N GLY A 177 -10.54 10.45 16.10
CA GLY A 177 -11.72 9.59 16.05
C GLY A 177 -11.67 8.47 17.07
N GLU A 178 -12.84 8.07 17.53
CA GLU A 178 -13.06 6.87 18.35
C GLU A 178 -13.98 5.93 17.60
N LEU A 179 -13.55 4.69 17.40
CA LEU A 179 -14.20 3.67 16.59
C LEU A 179 -14.46 2.42 17.43
N THR A 180 -15.57 1.74 17.19
CA THR A 180 -15.84 0.41 17.77
C THR A 180 -16.00 -0.59 16.64
N PHE A 181 -15.20 -1.65 16.66
CA PHE A 181 -15.27 -2.76 15.70
C PHE A 181 -16.01 -3.94 16.33
N THR A 182 -17.24 -4.18 15.87
CA THR A 182 -18.14 -5.19 16.43
C THR A 182 -18.14 -6.48 15.59
N GLU A 183 -18.72 -7.55 16.14
CA GLU A 183 -18.97 -8.79 15.39
C GLU A 183 -19.82 -8.56 14.13
N SER A 184 -20.78 -7.63 14.20
CA SER A 184 -21.60 -7.27 13.05
C SER A 184 -20.80 -6.57 11.96
N ASP A 185 -19.79 -5.78 12.33
CA ASP A 185 -18.88 -5.16 11.37
C ASP A 185 -18.04 -6.23 10.68
N LEU A 186 -17.46 -7.16 11.45
CA LEU A 186 -16.68 -8.28 10.93
C LEU A 186 -17.50 -9.12 9.93
N GLU A 187 -18.72 -9.51 10.30
CA GLU A 187 -19.61 -10.28 9.42
C GLU A 187 -19.96 -9.49 8.16
N SER A 188 -20.30 -8.20 8.28
CA SER A 188 -20.60 -7.35 7.14
C SER A 188 -19.40 -7.22 6.18
N ARG A 189 -18.18 -7.10 6.72
CA ARG A 189 -16.96 -7.07 5.91
C ARG A 189 -16.75 -8.37 5.15
N TYR A 190 -16.93 -9.52 5.78
CA TYR A 190 -16.83 -10.81 5.09
C TYR A 190 -17.90 -10.96 4.00
N GLN A 191 -19.13 -10.52 4.25
CA GLN A 191 -20.20 -10.55 3.24
C GLN A 191 -19.88 -9.68 2.02
N GLU A 192 -19.31 -8.48 2.22
CA GLU A 192 -18.87 -7.61 1.11
C GLU A 192 -17.74 -8.24 0.30
N LEU A 193 -16.79 -8.87 0.97
CA LEU A 193 -15.57 -9.42 0.37
C LEU A 193 -15.77 -10.83 -0.20
N ALA A 194 -16.86 -11.50 0.14
CA ALA A 194 -17.14 -12.87 -0.28
C ALA A 194 -17.18 -13.03 -1.81
N PRO A 195 -16.82 -14.20 -2.34
CA PRO A 195 -17.01 -14.52 -3.76
C PRO A 195 -18.46 -14.32 -4.21
N ASN A 196 -18.67 -13.55 -5.27
CA ASN A 196 -19.98 -13.32 -5.88
C ASN A 196 -20.16 -14.06 -7.22
N GLY A 197 -19.26 -15.01 -7.52
CA GLY A 197 -19.25 -15.80 -8.75
C GLY A 197 -18.13 -16.85 -8.75
N GLU A 198 -17.90 -17.46 -9.92
CA GLU A 198 -16.82 -18.45 -10.11
C GLU A 198 -15.46 -17.90 -9.66
N VAL A 199 -14.68 -18.71 -8.92
CA VAL A 199 -13.30 -18.41 -8.49
C VAL A 199 -12.35 -19.24 -9.34
N ASP A 200 -11.42 -18.59 -10.05
CA ASP A 200 -10.49 -19.29 -10.94
C ASP A 200 -9.26 -19.82 -10.19
N LEU A 201 -8.72 -19.02 -9.26
CA LEU A 201 -7.45 -19.29 -8.59
C LEU A 201 -7.46 -18.80 -7.13
N ILE A 202 -6.85 -19.58 -6.25
CA ILE A 202 -6.67 -19.25 -4.84
C ILE A 202 -5.23 -18.82 -4.62
N VAL A 203 -5.04 -17.71 -3.92
CA VAL A 203 -3.74 -17.08 -3.67
C VAL A 203 -3.56 -16.85 -2.16
N ILE A 204 -2.54 -17.47 -1.57
CA ILE A 204 -2.11 -17.26 -0.19
C ILE A 204 -0.69 -16.68 -0.18
N GLY A 205 -0.43 -15.72 0.71
CA GLY A 205 0.88 -15.11 0.87
C GLY A 205 1.01 -13.70 0.25
N CYS A 206 0.17 -12.77 0.68
CA CYS A 206 0.41 -11.34 0.48
C CYS A 206 0.16 -10.59 1.81
N PRO A 207 1.17 -10.01 2.47
CA PRO A 207 2.60 -10.20 2.20
C PRO A 207 2.99 -11.69 2.20
N GLN A 208 4.12 -12.03 1.59
CA GLN A 208 4.61 -13.41 1.46
C GLN A 208 4.33 -14.26 2.71
N ALA A 209 3.82 -15.46 2.48
CA ALA A 209 3.37 -16.38 3.51
C ALA A 209 4.49 -16.65 4.50
N SER A 210 4.16 -16.47 5.77
CA SER A 210 5.00 -16.86 6.89
C SER A 210 5.05 -18.38 7.01
N LEU A 211 6.01 -18.90 7.76
CA LEU A 211 6.06 -20.34 8.05
C LEU A 211 4.77 -20.84 8.74
N GLY A 212 4.16 -20.04 9.63
CA GLY A 212 2.90 -20.40 10.27
C GLY A 212 1.73 -20.45 9.29
N GLU A 213 1.63 -19.52 8.35
CA GLU A 213 0.59 -19.56 7.30
C GLU A 213 0.75 -20.77 6.37
N ILE A 214 1.99 -21.10 5.99
CA ILE A 214 2.28 -22.29 5.18
C ILE A 214 1.80 -23.56 5.91
N ARG A 215 2.13 -23.68 7.21
CA ARG A 215 1.73 -24.83 8.03
C ARG A 215 0.22 -24.89 8.28
N SER A 216 -0.44 -23.77 8.52
CA SER A 216 -1.90 -23.71 8.64
C SER A 216 -2.59 -24.14 7.35
N THR A 217 -2.06 -23.69 6.20
CA THR A 217 -2.55 -24.13 4.88
C THR A 217 -2.34 -25.62 4.67
N ALA A 218 -1.17 -26.15 5.04
CA ALA A 218 -0.88 -27.58 4.96
C ALA A 218 -1.79 -28.42 5.86
N ALA A 219 -2.12 -27.94 7.05
CA ALA A 219 -3.04 -28.61 7.96
C ALA A 219 -4.45 -28.70 7.36
N ALA A 220 -4.97 -27.60 6.80
CA ALA A 220 -6.26 -27.59 6.09
C ALA A 220 -6.24 -28.53 4.88
N VAL A 221 -5.18 -28.47 4.05
CA VAL A 221 -5.01 -29.32 2.87
C VAL A 221 -4.99 -30.81 3.23
N ARG A 222 -4.30 -31.18 4.31
CA ARG A 222 -4.20 -32.58 4.76
C ARG A 222 -5.58 -33.20 5.02
N THR A 223 -6.49 -32.45 5.61
CA THR A 223 -7.87 -32.91 5.89
C THR A 223 -8.59 -33.38 4.62
N HIS A 224 -8.35 -32.72 3.49
CA HIS A 224 -8.92 -33.11 2.20
C HIS A 224 -8.16 -34.28 1.55
N MET A 225 -6.83 -34.30 1.67
CA MET A 225 -6.00 -35.42 1.16
C MET A 225 -6.35 -36.75 1.82
N GLU A 226 -6.64 -36.75 3.12
CA GLU A 226 -7.06 -37.94 3.86
C GLU A 226 -8.38 -38.54 3.32
N LEU A 227 -9.20 -37.73 2.63
CA LEU A 227 -10.40 -38.17 1.93
C LEU A 227 -10.13 -38.66 0.49
N GLY A 228 -8.86 -38.70 0.07
CA GLY A 228 -8.44 -39.09 -1.28
C GLY A 228 -8.60 -38.01 -2.33
N ASN A 229 -8.86 -36.76 -1.92
CA ASN A 229 -9.01 -35.63 -2.83
C ASN A 229 -7.65 -35.05 -3.23
N ARG A 230 -7.62 -34.38 -4.38
CA ARG A 230 -6.44 -33.63 -4.87
C ARG A 230 -6.91 -32.32 -5.49
N ILE A 231 -6.12 -31.26 -5.34
CA ILE A 231 -6.40 -29.95 -5.93
C ILE A 231 -6.25 -30.06 -7.45
N PRO A 232 -7.30 -29.80 -8.24
CA PRO A 232 -7.21 -29.81 -9.70
C PRO A 232 -6.41 -28.62 -10.22
N ASP A 233 -5.69 -28.82 -11.32
CA ASP A 233 -5.04 -27.79 -12.15
C ASP A 233 -4.15 -26.78 -11.39
N ASN A 234 -3.58 -27.21 -10.25
CA ASN A 234 -2.78 -26.37 -9.38
C ASN A 234 -3.46 -25.05 -8.97
N ARG A 235 -4.76 -25.09 -8.66
CA ARG A 235 -5.58 -23.91 -8.35
C ARG A 235 -5.31 -23.25 -7.00
N LEU A 236 -4.35 -23.71 -6.20
CA LEU A 236 -3.89 -23.06 -4.98
C LEU A 236 -2.43 -22.68 -5.10
N TRP A 237 -2.13 -21.37 -5.07
CA TRP A 237 -0.77 -20.84 -5.12
C TRP A 237 -0.40 -20.26 -3.76
N ILE A 238 0.76 -20.66 -3.25
CA ILE A 238 1.35 -20.11 -2.02
C ILE A 238 2.61 -19.35 -2.39
N PHE A 239 2.62 -18.05 -2.09
CA PHE A 239 3.75 -17.17 -2.30
C PHE A 239 4.54 -17.03 -1.01
N THR A 240 5.84 -17.30 -1.02
CA THR A 240 6.67 -17.23 0.19
C THR A 240 8.08 -16.71 -0.10
N SER A 241 8.80 -16.33 0.96
CA SER A 241 10.20 -15.91 0.88
C SER A 241 11.13 -17.12 0.85
N GLY A 242 12.37 -16.93 0.36
CA GLY A 242 13.40 -17.96 0.35
C GLY A 242 13.66 -18.56 1.74
N ALA A 243 13.74 -17.73 2.77
CA ALA A 243 13.95 -18.17 4.15
C ALA A 243 12.82 -19.07 4.67
N ASN A 244 11.56 -18.69 4.46
CA ASN A 244 10.42 -19.51 4.91
C ASN A 244 10.28 -20.79 4.09
N HIS A 245 10.59 -20.73 2.79
CA HIS A 245 10.63 -21.91 1.94
C HIS A 245 11.62 -22.95 2.48
N GLU A 246 12.85 -22.55 2.80
CA GLU A 246 13.87 -23.46 3.36
C GLU A 246 13.41 -24.11 4.68
N LEU A 247 12.76 -23.34 5.56
CA LEU A 247 12.22 -23.86 6.82
C LEU A 247 11.07 -24.85 6.62
N ALA A 248 10.17 -24.58 5.66
CA ALA A 248 9.05 -25.46 5.33
C ALA A 248 9.47 -26.71 4.54
N GLU A 249 10.56 -26.62 3.77
CA GLU A 249 11.18 -27.76 3.10
C GLU A 249 11.79 -28.70 4.14
N ALA A 250 12.51 -28.15 5.12
CA ALA A 250 13.22 -28.92 6.14
C ALA A 250 12.30 -29.78 7.03
N ASP A 251 11.04 -29.39 7.22
CA ASP A 251 10.06 -30.18 8.00
C ASP A 251 9.08 -31.00 7.15
N GLY A 252 9.26 -31.01 5.81
CA GLY A 252 8.43 -31.77 4.87
C GLY A 252 7.06 -31.16 4.58
N THR A 253 6.80 -29.93 5.04
CA THR A 253 5.51 -29.25 4.78
C THR A 253 5.30 -28.99 3.30
N LEU A 254 6.36 -28.64 2.55
CA LEU A 254 6.25 -28.39 1.11
C LEU A 254 5.87 -29.65 0.32
N ASP A 255 6.48 -30.80 0.64
CA ASP A 255 6.17 -32.08 -0.02
C ASP A 255 4.67 -32.42 0.06
N LEU A 256 4.07 -32.25 1.25
CA LEU A 256 2.64 -32.47 1.47
C LEU A 256 1.79 -31.55 0.58
N LEU A 257 2.12 -30.26 0.55
CA LEU A 257 1.41 -29.27 -0.25
C LEU A 257 1.51 -29.58 -1.74
N GLU A 258 2.71 -29.88 -2.24
CA GLU A 258 2.94 -30.20 -3.66
C GLU A 258 2.26 -31.51 -4.08
N GLU A 259 2.26 -32.54 -3.22
CA GLU A 259 1.52 -33.79 -3.45
C GLU A 259 0.01 -33.52 -3.62
N ALA A 260 -0.54 -32.65 -2.78
CA ALA A 260 -1.93 -32.21 -2.85
C ALA A 260 -2.26 -31.44 -4.14
N GLY A 261 -1.26 -30.93 -4.86
CA GLY A 261 -1.41 -30.13 -6.06
C GLY A 261 -1.25 -28.62 -5.84
N VAL A 262 -0.75 -28.17 -4.70
CA VAL A 262 -0.42 -26.74 -4.47
C VAL A 262 0.77 -26.33 -5.33
N LEU A 263 0.77 -25.10 -5.84
CA LEU A 263 1.95 -24.49 -6.46
C LEU A 263 2.64 -23.55 -5.46
N ILE A 264 3.89 -23.85 -5.12
CA ILE A 264 4.71 -22.99 -4.27
C ILE A 264 5.53 -22.03 -5.14
N LEU A 265 5.45 -20.74 -4.84
CA LEU A 265 6.13 -19.66 -5.56
C LEU A 265 7.04 -18.92 -4.58
N LYS A 266 8.35 -19.09 -4.77
CA LYS A 266 9.40 -18.50 -3.93
C LYS A 266 9.85 -17.16 -4.49
N ASP A 267 10.16 -16.20 -3.61
CA ASP A 267 10.83 -14.93 -3.94
C ASP A 267 10.08 -14.06 -4.96
N THR A 268 8.75 -14.19 -4.96
CA THR A 268 7.85 -13.36 -5.77
C THR A 268 6.60 -13.00 -4.97
N CYS A 269 5.88 -11.98 -5.42
CA CYS A 269 4.67 -11.45 -4.80
C CYS A 269 3.49 -11.63 -5.76
N PRO A 270 2.27 -11.90 -5.25
CA PRO A 270 1.06 -11.97 -6.06
C PRO A 270 0.88 -10.76 -6.98
N GLU A 271 1.21 -9.57 -6.51
CA GLU A 271 0.99 -8.33 -7.25
C GLU A 271 1.86 -8.18 -8.50
N VAL A 272 3.10 -8.64 -8.45
CA VAL A 272 4.06 -8.51 -9.58
C VAL A 272 4.04 -9.74 -10.49
N THR A 273 3.19 -10.72 -10.17
CA THR A 273 3.01 -11.92 -10.99
C THR A 273 2.13 -11.57 -12.20
N PRO A 274 2.61 -11.77 -13.44
CA PRO A 274 1.82 -11.49 -14.64
C PRO A 274 0.81 -12.61 -14.87
N TYR A 275 -0.39 -12.49 -14.29
CA TYR A 275 -1.44 -13.50 -14.47
C TYR A 275 -1.92 -13.57 -15.91
N ASN A 276 -2.09 -14.79 -16.42
CA ASN A 276 -2.71 -15.00 -17.71
C ASN A 276 -4.22 -14.76 -17.62
N ARG A 277 -4.69 -13.60 -18.10
CA ARG A 277 -6.10 -13.18 -18.05
C ARG A 277 -7.07 -14.05 -18.85
N LYS A 278 -6.57 -14.93 -19.72
CA LYS A 278 -7.40 -15.94 -20.41
C LYS A 278 -7.73 -17.13 -19.50
N LEU A 279 -6.89 -17.36 -18.48
CA LEU A 279 -7.04 -18.47 -17.53
C LEU A 279 -7.65 -18.00 -16.21
N PHE A 280 -7.18 -16.87 -15.69
CA PHE A 280 -7.55 -16.38 -14.37
C PHE A 280 -8.19 -15.00 -14.47
N ASN A 281 -9.33 -14.83 -13.82
CA ASN A 281 -10.01 -13.54 -13.77
C ASN A 281 -10.52 -13.20 -12.36
N HIS A 282 -10.98 -14.17 -11.57
CA HIS A 282 -11.40 -13.95 -10.18
C HIS A 282 -10.53 -14.76 -9.22
N LEU A 283 -9.90 -14.05 -8.28
CA LEU A 283 -9.00 -14.63 -7.27
C LEU A 283 -9.68 -14.69 -5.91
N LEU A 284 -9.33 -15.70 -5.11
CA LEU A 284 -9.69 -15.79 -3.70
C LEU A 284 -8.43 -15.80 -2.84
N THR A 285 -8.41 -15.02 -1.76
CA THR A 285 -7.25 -14.90 -0.87
C THR A 285 -7.66 -14.81 0.60
N ASN A 286 -6.69 -15.01 1.51
CA ASN A 286 -6.86 -14.83 2.95
C ASN A 286 -6.43 -13.45 3.47
N SER A 287 -6.14 -12.51 2.57
CA SER A 287 -5.50 -11.24 2.93
C SER A 287 -6.11 -10.04 2.20
N LEU A 288 -6.42 -9.00 2.98
CA LEU A 288 -6.83 -7.70 2.45
C LEU A 288 -5.67 -6.95 1.79
N LYS A 289 -4.42 -7.32 2.10
CA LYS A 289 -3.26 -6.82 1.35
C LYS A 289 -3.29 -7.34 -0.09
N ALA A 290 -3.51 -8.64 -0.27
CA ALA A 290 -3.66 -9.22 -1.61
C ALA A 290 -4.87 -8.64 -2.32
N GLU A 291 -6.04 -8.58 -1.67
CA GLU A 291 -7.26 -8.03 -2.27
C GLU A 291 -7.03 -6.61 -2.79
N HIS A 292 -6.50 -5.72 -1.96
CA HIS A 292 -6.26 -4.34 -2.35
C HIS A 292 -5.34 -4.24 -3.57
N TYR A 293 -4.19 -4.92 -3.54
CA TYR A 293 -3.21 -4.85 -4.64
C TYR A 293 -3.71 -5.51 -5.92
N LEU A 294 -4.25 -6.73 -5.82
CA LEU A 294 -4.71 -7.46 -7.00
C LEU A 294 -5.90 -6.75 -7.66
N THR A 295 -6.79 -6.09 -6.89
CA THR A 295 -7.92 -5.32 -7.43
C THR A 295 -7.49 -3.98 -8.04
N SER A 296 -6.61 -3.22 -7.37
CA SER A 296 -6.29 -1.82 -7.74
C SER A 296 -4.95 -1.60 -8.46
N GLY A 297 -4.06 -2.59 -8.41
CA GLY A 297 -2.68 -2.48 -8.83
C GLY A 297 -2.41 -2.85 -10.28
N LEU A 298 -1.29 -3.54 -10.52
CA LEU A 298 -0.77 -3.90 -11.83
C LEU A 298 -1.68 -4.88 -12.57
N ASN A 299 -2.32 -5.80 -11.84
CA ASN A 299 -3.10 -6.87 -12.43
C ASN A 299 -4.56 -6.52 -12.67
N ARG A 300 -5.15 -5.62 -11.85
CA ARG A 300 -6.56 -5.24 -11.87
C ARG A 300 -7.48 -6.46 -12.02
N MET A 301 -7.50 -7.36 -11.05
CA MET A 301 -8.30 -8.58 -11.03
C MET A 301 -9.32 -8.54 -9.90
N PRO A 302 -10.61 -8.85 -10.16
CA PRO A 302 -11.55 -9.15 -9.10
C PRO A 302 -10.94 -10.10 -8.08
N THR A 303 -10.95 -9.70 -6.82
CA THR A 303 -10.39 -10.48 -5.72
C THR A 303 -11.36 -10.49 -4.55
N SER A 304 -11.58 -11.67 -4.00
CA SER A 304 -12.41 -11.92 -2.83
C SER A 304 -11.57 -12.41 -1.66
N VAL A 305 -12.11 -12.26 -0.45
CA VAL A 305 -11.42 -12.65 0.79
C VAL A 305 -12.23 -13.70 1.53
N ALA A 306 -11.55 -14.74 2.03
CA ALA A 306 -12.09 -15.70 2.98
C ALA A 306 -11.00 -16.22 3.91
N ASN A 307 -11.34 -16.93 4.98
CA ASN A 307 -10.34 -17.60 5.80
C ASN A 307 -9.62 -18.75 5.05
N ILE A 308 -8.51 -19.24 5.61
CA ILE A 308 -7.66 -20.27 4.98
C ILE A 308 -8.46 -21.55 4.69
N GLU A 309 -9.31 -21.99 5.62
CA GLU A 309 -10.14 -23.20 5.45
C GLU A 309 -11.08 -23.09 4.24
N THR A 310 -11.73 -21.94 4.06
CA THR A 310 -12.59 -21.68 2.90
C THR A 310 -11.78 -21.58 1.62
N CYS A 311 -10.62 -20.93 1.66
CA CYS A 311 -9.69 -20.86 0.52
C CYS A 311 -9.26 -22.26 0.07
N VAL A 312 -8.85 -23.12 1.01
CA VAL A 312 -8.45 -24.50 0.72
C VAL A 312 -9.63 -25.32 0.21
N SER A 313 -10.81 -25.19 0.82
CA SER A 313 -12.02 -25.86 0.35
C SER A 313 -12.35 -25.50 -1.10
N SER A 314 -12.24 -24.23 -1.48
CA SER A 314 -12.46 -23.74 -2.85
C SER A 314 -11.40 -24.24 -3.85
N ALA A 315 -10.17 -24.46 -3.37
CA ALA A 315 -9.12 -25.04 -4.20
C ALA A 315 -9.46 -26.49 -4.58
N PHE A 316 -9.96 -27.29 -3.64
CA PHE A 316 -10.39 -28.68 -3.89
C PHE A 316 -11.70 -28.78 -4.67
N ASP A 317 -12.63 -27.85 -4.47
CA ASP A 317 -13.93 -27.82 -5.15
C ASP A 317 -14.09 -26.57 -6.02
N PRO A 318 -13.80 -26.66 -7.34
CA PRO A 318 -14.03 -25.57 -8.29
C PRO A 318 -15.48 -25.08 -8.37
N GLN A 319 -16.45 -25.87 -7.91
CA GLN A 319 -17.87 -25.54 -7.95
C GLN A 319 -18.40 -25.00 -6.62
N LEU A 320 -17.53 -24.79 -5.61
CA LEU A 320 -17.94 -24.26 -4.31
C LEU A 320 -18.63 -22.90 -4.43
N PHE A 321 -18.09 -22.03 -5.28
CA PHE A 321 -18.68 -20.74 -5.61
C PHE A 321 -19.20 -20.76 -7.04
N THR A 322 -20.50 -20.52 -7.20
CA THR A 322 -21.17 -20.53 -8.49
C THR A 322 -21.77 -19.16 -8.80
N GLY A 323 -21.88 -18.82 -10.07
CA GLY A 323 -22.38 -17.53 -10.53
C GLY A 323 -21.63 -17.06 -11.77
N PRO A 324 -22.04 -15.91 -12.36
CA PRO A 324 -21.30 -15.32 -13.46
C PRO A 324 -19.88 -14.97 -13.02
N ARG A 325 -18.92 -15.16 -13.90
CA ARG A 325 -17.53 -14.77 -13.66
C ARG A 325 -17.45 -13.25 -13.39
N PRO A 326 -16.92 -12.81 -12.24
CA PRO A 326 -16.89 -11.38 -11.90
C PRO A 326 -16.04 -10.56 -12.87
N THR A 327 -16.43 -9.32 -13.14
CA THR A 327 -15.64 -8.34 -13.89
C THR A 327 -15.17 -7.22 -12.95
N LEU A 328 -14.08 -6.52 -13.27
CA LEU A 328 -13.58 -5.41 -12.43
C LEU A 328 -14.67 -4.37 -12.12
N ASP A 329 -15.44 -4.00 -13.13
CA ASP A 329 -16.48 -2.97 -13.02
C ASP A 329 -17.77 -3.48 -12.35
N SER A 330 -17.80 -4.73 -11.88
CA SER A 330 -19.00 -5.31 -11.24
C SER A 330 -19.31 -4.71 -9.86
N ARG A 331 -18.36 -3.97 -9.26
CA ARG A 331 -18.57 -3.18 -8.05
C ARG A 331 -18.57 -1.69 -8.41
N ALA A 332 -19.63 -0.97 -8.01
CA ALA A 332 -19.68 0.47 -8.18
C ALA A 332 -18.55 1.12 -7.37
N LYS A 333 -17.70 1.92 -8.02
CA LYS A 333 -16.76 2.80 -7.29
C LYS A 333 -17.53 4.03 -6.85
N GLU A 334 -17.62 4.24 -5.54
CA GLU A 334 -18.15 5.50 -5.03
C GLU A 334 -17.19 6.64 -5.43
N PRO A 335 -17.72 7.79 -5.91
CA PRO A 335 -16.89 8.94 -6.20
C PRO A 335 -16.14 9.37 -4.94
N HIS A 336 -14.87 9.77 -5.10
CA HIS A 336 -14.14 10.34 -3.99
C HIS A 336 -14.83 11.62 -3.53
N SER A 337 -15.06 11.73 -2.21
CA SER A 337 -15.62 12.96 -1.65
C SER A 337 -14.60 14.09 -1.77
N SER A 338 -15.08 15.26 -2.21
CA SER A 338 -14.29 16.48 -2.34
C SER A 338 -14.97 17.60 -1.55
N ALA A 339 -14.20 18.29 -0.73
CA ALA A 339 -14.59 19.51 -0.01
C ALA A 339 -14.30 20.78 -0.83
N LYS A 340 -13.74 20.64 -2.03
CA LYS A 340 -13.34 21.76 -2.88
C LYS A 340 -14.55 22.57 -3.32
N THR A 341 -14.42 23.89 -3.18
CA THR A 341 -15.39 24.88 -3.69
C THR A 341 -14.68 25.89 -4.57
N THR A 342 -15.40 26.51 -5.51
CA THR A 342 -14.83 27.53 -6.39
C THR A 342 -14.45 28.78 -5.59
N GLN A 343 -13.19 29.17 -5.67
CA GLN A 343 -12.65 30.36 -5.02
C GLN A 343 -12.69 31.57 -5.96
N THR A 344 -12.86 32.76 -5.38
CA THR A 344 -12.83 34.04 -6.10
C THR A 344 -11.85 35.00 -5.44
N GLY A 345 -11.38 36.00 -6.19
CA GLY A 345 -10.44 37.01 -5.69
C GLY A 345 -8.97 36.57 -5.73
N GLU A 346 -8.10 37.47 -5.25
CA GLU A 346 -6.66 37.25 -5.19
C GLU A 346 -6.31 36.17 -4.16
N CYS A 347 -5.24 35.42 -4.42
CA CYS A 347 -4.73 34.42 -3.51
C CYS A 347 -3.21 34.35 -3.62
N GLU A 348 -2.56 34.49 -2.47
CA GLU A 348 -1.13 34.32 -2.31
C GLU A 348 -0.91 33.50 -1.04
N LEU A 349 -0.06 32.48 -1.14
CA LEU A 349 0.25 31.56 -0.06
C LEU A 349 1.75 31.49 0.15
N SER A 350 2.16 31.24 1.38
CA SER A 350 3.56 31.03 1.75
C SER A 350 3.78 29.63 2.28
N GLY A 351 4.73 28.90 1.69
CA GLY A 351 5.03 27.51 2.01
C GLY A 351 6.51 27.21 2.20
N LYS A 352 6.79 25.94 2.46
CA LYS A 352 8.13 25.36 2.62
C LYS A 352 8.57 24.69 1.34
N ASN A 353 9.86 24.38 1.27
CA ASN A 353 10.52 23.74 0.14
C ASN A 353 11.40 22.57 0.61
N LEU A 354 11.84 21.73 -0.32
CA LEU A 354 12.88 20.73 -0.09
C LEU A 354 14.23 21.38 0.23
N PRO A 355 14.96 20.92 1.26
CA PRO A 355 16.31 21.41 1.57
C PRO A 355 17.31 21.28 0.42
N SER A 356 17.05 20.42 -0.58
CA SER A 356 17.88 20.24 -1.78
C SER A 356 17.73 21.36 -2.82
N GLN A 357 16.75 22.26 -2.69
CA GLN A 357 16.48 23.33 -3.64
C GLN A 357 16.74 24.71 -3.01
N SER A 358 17.36 25.62 -3.75
CA SER A 358 17.76 26.95 -3.23
C SER A 358 17.01 28.12 -3.85
N SER A 359 16.65 28.03 -5.13
CA SER A 359 15.92 29.07 -5.86
C SER A 359 15.35 28.52 -7.16
N TRP A 360 14.12 28.92 -7.48
CA TRP A 360 13.48 28.65 -8.76
C TRP A 360 12.28 29.59 -8.93
N ASP A 361 11.84 29.74 -10.18
CA ASP A 361 10.66 30.51 -10.57
C ASP A 361 9.96 29.71 -11.68
N VAL A 362 8.65 29.51 -11.53
CA VAL A 362 7.87 28.68 -12.45
C VAL A 362 6.43 29.17 -12.49
N SER A 363 5.88 29.25 -13.70
CA SER A 363 4.47 29.59 -13.91
C SER A 363 3.81 28.56 -14.80
N GLY A 364 2.50 28.40 -14.62
CA GLY A 364 1.68 27.57 -15.48
C GLY A 364 0.29 27.35 -14.91
N LYS A 365 -0.45 26.50 -15.62
CA LYS A 365 -1.81 26.13 -15.24
C LYS A 365 -1.80 25.18 -14.04
N ALA A 366 -2.54 25.53 -13.01
CA ALA A 366 -2.73 24.70 -11.83
C ALA A 366 -3.64 23.50 -12.15
N LEU A 367 -3.17 22.29 -11.83
CA LEU A 367 -3.97 21.07 -11.83
C LEU A 367 -4.23 20.69 -10.38
N VAL A 368 -5.45 20.89 -9.88
CA VAL A 368 -5.73 20.91 -8.43
C VAL A 368 -6.80 19.90 -8.05
N THR A 369 -6.53 19.12 -7.01
CA THR A 369 -7.49 18.25 -6.34
C THR A 369 -7.26 18.25 -4.83
N ASP A 370 -8.29 18.02 -4.03
CA ASP A 370 -8.21 17.76 -2.59
C ASP A 370 -8.28 16.25 -2.25
N VAL A 371 -8.28 15.41 -3.28
CA VAL A 371 -8.19 13.95 -3.19
C VAL A 371 -6.73 13.50 -3.40
N PRO A 372 -6.18 12.59 -2.57
CA PRO A 372 -4.84 12.03 -2.78
C PRO A 372 -4.67 11.36 -4.15
N ILE A 373 -3.46 11.44 -4.73
CA ILE A 373 -3.16 10.82 -6.02
C ILE A 373 -2.36 9.52 -5.81
N THR A 374 -2.81 8.43 -6.41
CA THR A 374 -2.06 7.17 -6.46
C THR A 374 -1.34 7.05 -7.80
N TYR A 375 0.00 7.13 -7.84
CA TYR A 375 0.69 7.05 -9.13
C TYR A 375 0.73 5.64 -9.72
N LEU A 376 0.96 4.62 -8.89
CA LEU A 376 1.02 3.24 -9.37
C LEU A 376 -0.40 2.71 -9.61
N GLY A 377 -0.67 2.22 -10.81
CA GLY A 377 -1.95 1.61 -11.15
C GLY A 377 -3.01 2.61 -11.60
N TYR A 378 -2.97 3.88 -11.17
CA TYR A 378 -3.96 4.91 -11.55
C TYR A 378 -3.40 6.07 -12.36
N VAL A 379 -2.09 6.26 -12.46
CA VAL A 379 -1.52 7.18 -13.45
C VAL A 379 -0.85 6.36 -14.53
N ASN A 380 -1.27 6.59 -15.77
CA ASN A 380 -0.67 5.95 -16.93
C ASN A 380 0.81 6.36 -17.02
N ARG A 381 1.71 5.40 -16.87
CA ARG A 381 3.16 5.65 -16.80
C ARG A 381 3.75 6.23 -18.09
N ASP A 382 3.07 6.06 -19.22
CA ASP A 382 3.57 6.45 -20.54
C ASP A 382 2.95 7.78 -21.00
N THR A 383 1.70 8.05 -20.65
CA THR A 383 0.97 9.26 -21.07
C THR A 383 0.87 10.33 -19.98
N GLY A 384 1.01 9.95 -18.70
CA GLY A 384 0.79 10.83 -17.56
C GLY A 384 -0.69 11.13 -17.30
N VAL A 385 -1.64 10.42 -17.92
CA VAL A 385 -3.07 10.57 -17.69
C VAL A 385 -3.49 9.85 -16.40
N ILE A 386 -4.26 10.52 -15.54
CA ILE A 386 -4.93 9.88 -14.39
C ILE A 386 -6.09 9.04 -14.94
N GLU A 387 -6.08 7.74 -14.64
CA GLU A 387 -7.05 6.71 -15.04
C GLU A 387 -7.66 6.08 -13.77
N GLU A 388 -8.44 6.87 -13.04
CA GLU A 388 -9.11 6.44 -11.81
C GLU A 388 -10.57 6.90 -11.82
N PRO A 389 -11.50 6.02 -12.25
CA PRO A 389 -12.91 6.34 -12.25
C PRO A 389 -13.38 6.79 -10.87
N GLY A 390 -13.98 7.99 -10.80
CA GLY A 390 -14.45 8.61 -9.55
C GLY A 390 -13.48 9.62 -8.93
N HIS A 391 -12.24 9.72 -9.43
CA HIS A 391 -11.29 10.77 -9.03
C HIS A 391 -11.61 12.11 -9.74
N PRO A 392 -11.51 13.28 -9.06
CA PRO A 392 -11.83 14.58 -9.67
C PRO A 392 -11.02 14.95 -10.92
N LEU A 393 -9.86 14.31 -11.09
CA LEU A 393 -8.94 14.53 -12.21
C LEU A 393 -8.87 13.34 -13.19
N ASP A 394 -9.84 12.42 -13.15
CA ASP A 394 -9.91 11.29 -14.09
C ASP A 394 -9.92 11.78 -15.55
N GLY A 395 -9.10 11.14 -16.39
CA GLY A 395 -8.90 11.49 -17.80
C GLY A 395 -7.99 12.71 -18.06
N VAL A 396 -7.39 13.32 -17.03
CA VAL A 396 -6.52 14.50 -17.17
C VAL A 396 -5.04 14.13 -17.11
N ALA A 397 -4.23 14.72 -17.99
CA ALA A 397 -2.78 14.54 -18.03
C ALA A 397 -2.06 15.49 -17.06
N LEU A 398 -0.98 15.00 -16.43
CA LEU A 398 -0.12 15.78 -15.54
C LEU A 398 0.85 16.73 -16.28
N GLU A 399 1.13 16.44 -17.55
CA GLU A 399 2.12 17.13 -18.39
C GLU A 399 1.91 18.66 -18.38
N ASP A 400 3.01 19.41 -18.23
CA ASP A 400 3.05 20.88 -18.32
C ASP A 400 2.22 21.66 -17.27
N THR A 401 1.77 21.00 -16.20
CA THR A 401 0.96 21.60 -15.12
C THR A 401 1.75 21.92 -13.85
N ILE A 402 1.18 22.80 -13.02
CA ILE A 402 1.54 22.95 -11.60
C ILE A 402 0.59 22.05 -10.81
N LEU A 403 1.07 20.88 -10.39
CA LEU A 403 0.23 19.86 -9.78
C LEU A 403 0.08 20.09 -8.27
N ILE A 404 -1.16 20.32 -7.82
CA ILE A 404 -1.51 20.64 -6.43
C ILE A 404 -2.47 19.59 -5.86
N TYR A 405 -2.03 18.86 -4.84
CA TYR A 405 -2.80 17.78 -4.22
C TYR A 405 -2.34 17.49 -2.80
N PRO A 406 -3.14 16.83 -1.93
CA PRO A 406 -2.79 16.73 -0.51
C PRO A 406 -1.48 15.98 -0.26
N LYS A 407 -1.39 14.76 -0.80
CA LYS A 407 -0.23 13.86 -0.75
C LYS A 407 -0.46 12.70 -1.71
N GLY A 408 0.61 11.97 -2.03
CA GLY A 408 0.53 10.70 -2.73
C GLY A 408 0.00 9.57 -1.84
N SER A 409 -0.73 8.64 -2.44
CA SER A 409 -1.25 7.41 -1.81
C SER A 409 -0.74 6.15 -2.52
N GLY A 410 -1.01 4.98 -1.91
CA GLY A 410 -0.67 3.67 -2.48
C GLY A 410 0.78 3.22 -2.29
N SER A 411 1.26 2.41 -3.21
CA SER A 411 2.54 1.68 -3.06
C SER A 411 3.76 2.60 -2.98
N THR A 412 4.76 2.19 -2.22
CA THR A 412 6.12 2.77 -2.12
C THR A 412 6.92 2.71 -3.43
N VAL A 413 6.40 1.99 -4.43
CA VAL A 413 6.92 1.94 -5.82
C VAL A 413 6.39 3.12 -6.67
N ALA A 414 5.31 3.77 -6.25
CA ALA A 414 4.72 4.94 -6.93
C ALA A 414 5.74 6.02 -7.39
N PRO A 415 6.81 6.32 -6.62
CA PRO A 415 7.77 7.35 -7.02
C PRO A 415 8.56 7.01 -8.28
N PHE A 416 8.73 5.73 -8.63
CA PHE A 416 9.36 5.36 -9.89
C PHE A 416 8.50 5.74 -11.10
N VAL A 417 7.17 5.68 -10.97
CA VAL A 417 6.24 6.13 -12.02
C VAL A 417 6.36 7.63 -12.21
N LEU A 418 6.28 8.40 -11.12
CA LEU A 418 6.46 9.85 -11.16
C LEU A 418 7.83 10.24 -11.75
N MET A 419 8.90 9.57 -11.31
CA MET A 419 10.26 9.79 -11.82
C MET A 419 10.33 9.51 -13.34
N GLY A 420 9.73 8.42 -13.81
CA GLY A 420 9.66 8.08 -15.24
C GLY A 420 8.89 9.11 -16.06
N LEU A 421 7.77 9.61 -15.55
CA LEU A 421 6.99 10.67 -16.18
C LEU A 421 7.78 11.96 -16.31
N ILE A 422 8.44 12.40 -15.23
CA ILE A 422 9.30 13.60 -15.27
C ILE A 422 10.44 13.40 -16.29
N TYR A 423 11.10 12.24 -16.27
CA TYR A 423 12.22 11.93 -17.16
C TYR A 423 11.83 11.94 -18.65
N THR A 424 10.60 11.53 -18.96
CA THR A 424 10.04 11.48 -20.33
C THR A 424 9.31 12.76 -20.73
N GLY A 425 9.30 13.79 -19.87
CA GLY A 425 8.61 15.06 -20.11
C GLY A 425 7.08 14.97 -20.02
N LYS A 426 6.52 13.89 -19.47
CA LYS A 426 5.08 13.69 -19.21
C LYS A 426 4.65 14.01 -17.78
N GLY A 427 5.60 14.37 -16.93
CA GLY A 427 5.36 14.80 -15.56
C GLY A 427 4.97 16.28 -15.43
N PRO A 428 4.60 16.71 -14.22
CA PRO A 428 4.29 18.11 -13.94
C PRO A 428 5.55 19.00 -13.95
N LYS A 429 5.36 20.30 -14.17
CA LYS A 429 6.42 21.33 -14.09
C LYS A 429 6.83 21.63 -12.66
N ALA A 430 5.88 21.58 -11.73
CA ALA A 430 6.09 21.79 -10.31
C ALA A 430 5.05 20.99 -9.53
N ILE A 431 5.39 20.67 -8.28
CA ILE A 431 4.50 19.94 -7.38
C ILE A 431 4.30 20.73 -6.08
N VAL A 432 3.04 20.82 -5.68
CA VAL A 432 2.60 21.43 -4.43
C VAL A 432 1.85 20.35 -3.65
N ASN A 433 2.40 19.92 -2.53
CA ASN A 433 1.65 19.09 -1.60
C ASN A 433 1.13 19.89 -0.40
N ARG A 434 -0.04 19.54 0.11
CA ARG A 434 -0.46 20.07 1.42
C ARG A 434 0.49 19.55 2.49
N ASP A 435 0.66 18.23 2.50
CA ASP A 435 1.48 17.49 3.46
C ASP A 435 2.79 17.05 2.82
N VAL A 436 3.87 16.97 3.60
CA VAL A 436 5.13 16.40 3.07
C VAL A 436 4.91 14.93 2.69
N CYS A 437 5.24 14.57 1.43
CA CYS A 437 4.90 13.24 0.92
C CYS A 437 6.15 12.43 0.51
N PRO A 438 6.46 11.32 1.22
CA PRO A 438 7.59 10.45 0.85
C PRO A 438 7.40 9.75 -0.50
N LEU A 439 6.17 9.70 -1.02
CA LEU A 439 5.85 9.13 -2.33
C LEU A 439 6.00 10.13 -3.49
N THR A 440 6.46 11.36 -3.22
CA THR A 440 6.59 12.42 -4.24
C THR A 440 7.96 13.10 -4.14
N LEU A 441 8.35 13.48 -2.91
CA LEU A 441 9.62 14.10 -2.55
C LEU A 441 10.84 13.49 -3.27
N PRO A 442 11.06 12.16 -3.29
CA PRO A 442 12.32 11.60 -3.78
C PRO A 442 12.51 11.82 -5.28
N ALA A 443 11.45 11.64 -6.07
CA ALA A 443 11.48 11.89 -7.51
C ALA A 443 11.72 13.37 -7.82
N ALA A 444 11.01 14.28 -7.12
CA ALA A 444 11.18 15.71 -7.29
C ALA A 444 12.58 16.20 -6.90
N SER A 445 13.14 15.66 -5.81
CA SER A 445 14.50 15.98 -5.35
C SER A 445 15.56 15.51 -6.35
N LEU A 446 15.47 14.25 -6.82
CA LEU A 446 16.46 13.67 -7.74
C LEU A 446 16.46 14.33 -9.12
N LEU A 447 15.28 14.71 -9.64
CA LEU A 447 15.13 15.31 -10.96
C LEU A 447 15.05 16.84 -10.94
N ASN A 448 15.26 17.45 -9.77
CA ASN A 448 15.24 18.89 -9.55
C ASN A 448 13.94 19.57 -10.06
N VAL A 449 12.80 18.92 -9.82
CA VAL A 449 11.47 19.49 -10.10
C VAL A 449 11.06 20.38 -8.92
N PRO A 450 10.69 21.65 -9.13
CA PRO A 450 10.21 22.54 -8.08
C PRO A 450 9.16 21.86 -7.20
N TYR A 451 9.42 21.79 -5.90
CA TYR A 451 8.54 21.12 -4.94
C TYR A 451 8.30 22.01 -3.74
N SER A 452 7.05 22.03 -3.26
CA SER A 452 6.67 22.80 -2.08
C SER A 452 5.62 22.10 -1.24
N TYR A 453 5.58 22.44 0.04
CA TYR A 453 4.62 21.88 0.99
C TYR A 453 4.37 22.74 2.21
N GLY A 454 3.36 22.40 3.03
CA GLY A 454 3.16 23.01 4.35
C GLY A 454 2.90 24.51 4.29
N PHE A 455 1.96 24.90 3.43
CA PHE A 455 1.53 26.28 3.25
C PHE A 455 0.70 26.79 4.44
N ASP A 456 0.65 28.11 4.60
CA ASP A 456 -0.16 28.82 5.60
C ASP A 456 -1.68 28.65 5.39
N ILE A 457 -2.10 28.40 4.16
CA ILE A 457 -3.48 28.05 3.78
C ILE A 457 -3.43 26.75 2.96
N ASP A 458 -4.44 25.89 3.07
CA ASP A 458 -4.51 24.66 2.27
C ASP A 458 -4.56 24.99 0.76
N PRO A 459 -3.48 24.71 -0.01
CA PRO A 459 -3.43 25.05 -1.42
C PRO A 459 -4.43 24.22 -2.24
N CYS A 460 -4.82 23.04 -1.76
CA CYS A 460 -5.80 22.17 -2.41
C CYS A 460 -7.20 22.78 -2.41
N LEU A 461 -7.50 23.66 -1.45
CA LEU A 461 -8.77 24.35 -1.33
C LEU A 461 -8.72 25.78 -1.89
N ALA A 462 -7.60 26.49 -1.71
CA ALA A 462 -7.47 27.91 -2.06
C ALA A 462 -7.26 28.20 -3.57
N VAL A 463 -6.65 27.27 -4.31
CA VAL A 463 -6.38 27.40 -5.76
C VAL A 463 -7.40 26.60 -6.54
N ASN A 464 -8.05 27.16 -7.58
CA ASN A 464 -8.98 26.39 -8.40
C ASN A 464 -8.22 25.52 -9.41
N ASN A 465 -8.85 24.41 -9.81
CA ASN A 465 -8.35 23.61 -10.92
C ASN A 465 -8.46 24.43 -12.21
N GLY A 466 -7.33 24.71 -12.85
CA GLY A 466 -7.21 25.50 -14.06
C GLY A 466 -6.82 26.96 -13.87
N ASP A 467 -6.64 27.44 -12.64
CA ASP A 467 -6.07 28.77 -12.36
C ASP A 467 -4.68 28.90 -13.01
N GLU A 468 -4.32 30.11 -13.45
CA GLU A 468 -2.93 30.41 -13.83
C GLU A 468 -2.18 30.83 -12.57
N VAL A 469 -1.09 30.14 -12.25
CA VAL A 469 -0.32 30.39 -11.02
C VAL A 469 1.15 30.62 -11.32
N GLU A 470 1.78 31.39 -10.45
CA GLU A 470 3.22 31.62 -10.39
C GLU A 470 3.72 31.13 -9.04
N MET A 471 4.84 30.41 -9.05
CA MET A 471 5.51 29.95 -7.85
C MET A 471 6.98 30.35 -7.88
N SER A 472 7.47 30.82 -6.75
CA SER A 472 8.88 31.18 -6.59
C SER A 472 9.44 30.68 -5.27
N LEU A 473 10.71 30.29 -5.28
CA LEU A 473 11.49 29.99 -4.08
C LEU A 473 12.56 31.07 -3.93
N GLU A 474 12.46 31.85 -2.85
CA GLU A 474 13.44 32.86 -2.49
C GLU A 474 13.71 32.84 -0.98
N ASN A 475 14.98 32.88 -0.58
CA ASN A 475 15.39 32.89 0.83
C ASN A 475 14.77 31.74 1.67
N GLY A 476 14.57 30.58 1.05
CA GLY A 476 14.01 29.38 1.72
C GLY A 476 12.49 29.39 1.89
N VAL A 477 11.78 30.39 1.37
CA VAL A 477 10.32 30.48 1.41
C VAL A 477 9.76 30.32 0.00
N VAL A 478 8.74 29.48 -0.13
CA VAL A 478 7.98 29.37 -1.38
C VAL A 478 6.82 30.34 -1.34
N ARG A 479 6.64 31.14 -2.38
CA ARG A 479 5.42 31.90 -2.62
C ARG A 479 4.66 31.27 -3.77
N LEU A 480 3.37 31.00 -3.57
CA LEU A 480 2.44 30.61 -4.63
C LEU A 480 1.42 31.72 -4.80
N LYS A 481 1.29 32.25 -6.02
CA LYS A 481 0.37 33.34 -6.34
C LYS A 481 -0.55 32.94 -7.49
N VAL A 482 -1.85 33.17 -7.31
CA VAL A 482 -2.82 33.05 -8.39
C VAL A 482 -2.80 34.33 -9.22
N ILE A 483 -2.40 34.20 -10.49
CA ILE A 483 -2.28 35.32 -11.44
C ILE A 483 -3.64 35.63 -12.07
N SER A 484 -4.37 34.59 -12.46
CA SER A 484 -5.73 34.72 -12.96
C SER A 484 -6.55 33.48 -12.61
N ARG A 485 -7.79 33.70 -12.18
CA ARG A 485 -8.73 32.61 -11.91
C ARG A 485 -9.20 31.96 -13.21
N CYS A 486 -9.44 30.66 -13.20
CA CYS A 486 -10.17 30.01 -14.28
C CYS A 486 -11.63 30.49 -14.31
N ASP A 487 -12.18 30.60 -15.53
CA ASP A 487 -13.57 31.02 -15.77
C ASP A 487 -14.61 29.98 -15.31
#